data_AF-A0A7S7SRC3-F1
#
_entry.id   AF-A0A7S7SRC3-F1
#
_cell.length_a   1.000
_cell.length_b   1.000
_cell.length_c   1.000
_cell.angle_alpha   90.00
_cell.angle_beta   90.00
_cell.angle_gamma   90.00
#
_symmetry.space_group_name_H-M   'P 1'
#
loop_
_entity.id
_entity.type
_entity.pdbx_description
1 polymer ?
#
loop_
_entity_poly.entity_id
_entity_poly.type
_entity_poly.pdbx_seq_one_letter_code
_entity_poly.pdbx_strand_id
1 'polypeptide(L)'
;MTSDSLFEQVPLDTSDQNICSPADPGIYWRGVLLRAPSHVALPENLAQYTEFVVPICGLYLVNAADTVRHPGPLVLVVTDNASGETYKGGIIKEDPNPTIPQPQSRSPKRSSKQAFGSYFNLNVAAYVKLPLRSACYRVKVEYAGHQSNEVNIETVQQPGEAKCGPSLHDQ
;
A
#
# COMPACT_ATOMS: atom_id res chain seq x y z
N MET A 1 12.13 -7.08 -12.76
CA MET A 1 10.68 -6.95 -13.01
C MET A 1 9.96 -7.94 -12.13
N THR A 2 8.99 -7.48 -11.33
CA THR A 2 8.12 -8.38 -10.55
C THR A 2 7.07 -8.97 -11.47
N SER A 3 6.77 -10.26 -11.37
CA SER A 3 5.71 -10.90 -12.16
C SER A 3 4.33 -10.59 -11.58
N ASP A 4 3.38 -10.19 -12.43
CA ASP A 4 2.00 -9.83 -12.04
C ASP A 4 1.24 -11.00 -11.41
N SER A 5 1.56 -12.24 -11.81
CA SER A 5 0.89 -13.44 -11.29
C SER A 5 1.14 -13.67 -9.80
N LEU A 6 2.15 -13.02 -9.21
CA LEU A 6 2.42 -13.10 -7.77
C LEU A 6 1.32 -12.45 -6.91
N PHE A 7 0.45 -11.63 -7.51
CA PHE A 7 -0.57 -10.87 -6.81
C PHE A 7 -1.99 -11.45 -6.95
N GLU A 8 -2.21 -12.40 -7.85
CA GLU A 8 -3.55 -12.92 -8.19
C GLU A 8 -4.22 -13.69 -7.03
N GLN A 9 -3.43 -14.32 -6.16
CA GLN A 9 -3.92 -15.21 -5.10
C GLN A 9 -3.55 -14.74 -3.69
N VAL A 10 -3.16 -13.48 -3.56
CA VAL A 10 -2.71 -12.94 -2.26
C VAL A 10 -3.93 -12.62 -1.40
N PRO A 11 -3.99 -13.12 -0.14
CA PRO A 11 -5.02 -12.69 0.80
C PRO A 11 -4.90 -11.19 1.08
N LEU A 12 -5.90 -10.43 0.67
CA LEU A 12 -5.94 -8.96 0.82
C LEU A 12 -6.43 -8.55 2.20
N ASP A 13 -6.05 -7.35 2.60
CA ASP A 13 -6.33 -6.69 3.87
C ASP A 13 -5.80 -7.45 5.10
N THR A 14 -4.71 -8.19 4.88
CA THR A 14 -3.99 -8.98 5.89
C THR A 14 -2.62 -8.39 6.20
N SER A 15 -2.04 -8.81 7.34
CA SER A 15 -0.65 -8.51 7.72
C SER A 15 0.28 -9.70 7.47
N ASP A 16 -0.18 -10.71 6.75
CA ASP A 16 0.54 -11.96 6.55
C ASP A 16 1.65 -11.77 5.50
N GLN A 17 2.80 -12.38 5.78
CA GLN A 17 3.88 -12.44 4.79
C GLN A 17 3.53 -13.46 3.70
N ASN A 18 3.83 -13.13 2.44
CA ASN A 18 3.59 -13.98 1.29
C ASN A 18 4.60 -13.69 0.15
N ILE A 19 4.36 -14.25 -1.03
CA ILE A 19 5.27 -14.18 -2.18
C ILE A 19 5.40 -12.78 -2.83
N CYS A 20 4.38 -11.93 -2.69
CA CYS A 20 4.43 -10.55 -3.20
C CYS A 20 5.03 -9.57 -2.19
N SER A 21 5.18 -9.96 -0.91
CA SER A 21 5.78 -9.11 0.12
C SER A 21 7.19 -8.63 -0.30
N PRO A 22 7.59 -7.38 0.02
CA PRO A 22 8.97 -6.95 -0.12
C PRO A 22 9.91 -7.82 0.71
N ALA A 23 11.16 -7.99 0.24
CA ALA A 23 12.19 -8.61 1.05
C ALA A 23 12.52 -7.73 2.26
N ASP A 24 12.70 -8.34 3.43
CA ASP A 24 13.12 -7.63 4.65
C ASP A 24 14.55 -7.08 4.47
N PRO A 25 14.77 -5.74 4.50
CA PRO A 25 16.10 -5.15 4.36
C PRO A 25 16.96 -5.30 5.62
N GLY A 26 16.42 -5.86 6.70
CA GLY A 26 17.10 -6.13 7.96
C GLY A 26 16.77 -5.13 9.06
N ILE A 27 17.14 -5.51 10.29
CA ILE A 27 16.71 -4.86 11.54
C ILE A 27 17.13 -3.40 11.73
N TYR A 28 18.06 -2.89 10.93
CA TYR A 28 18.55 -1.51 11.00
C TYR A 28 17.83 -0.57 10.03
N TRP A 29 17.15 -1.12 9.02
CA TRP A 29 16.44 -0.31 8.03
C TRP A 29 15.16 0.27 8.64
N ARG A 30 14.81 1.49 8.24
CA ARG A 30 13.56 2.13 8.64
C ARG A 30 12.89 2.74 7.42
N GLY A 31 11.60 2.51 7.28
CA GLY A 31 10.82 3.06 6.18
C GLY A 31 9.61 2.20 5.83
N VAL A 32 9.14 2.39 4.60
CA VAL A 32 8.09 1.60 3.98
C VAL A 32 8.57 1.10 2.62
N LEU A 33 8.29 -0.15 2.28
CA LEU A 33 8.54 -0.74 0.97
C LEU A 33 7.23 -1.25 0.38
N LEU A 34 7.16 -1.19 -0.95
CA LEU A 34 5.96 -1.50 -1.69
C LEU A 34 6.30 -2.28 -2.97
N ARG A 35 5.50 -3.31 -3.24
CA ARG A 35 5.47 -4.08 -4.48
C ARG A 35 4.03 -4.10 -4.99
N ALA A 36 3.89 -4.04 -6.31
CA ALA A 36 2.62 -4.07 -6.99
C ALA A 36 2.76 -4.83 -8.32
N PRO A 37 1.66 -5.36 -8.88
CA PRO A 37 1.66 -5.79 -10.26
C PRO A 37 1.84 -4.58 -11.18
N SER A 38 2.47 -4.79 -12.32
CA SER A 38 2.56 -3.80 -13.38
C SER A 38 1.23 -3.59 -14.08
N HIS A 39 0.41 -4.64 -14.22
CA HIS A 39 -0.92 -4.55 -14.81
C HIS A 39 -2.01 -5.12 -13.89
N VAL A 40 -3.17 -4.49 -13.93
CA VAL A 40 -4.40 -4.94 -13.29
C VAL A 40 -5.49 -4.99 -14.33
N ALA A 41 -6.07 -6.17 -14.52
CA ALA A 41 -7.21 -6.33 -15.41
C ALA A 41 -8.47 -5.73 -14.77
N LEU A 42 -9.14 -4.87 -15.53
CA LEU A 42 -10.48 -4.39 -15.20
C LEU A 42 -11.51 -5.43 -15.63
N PRO A 43 -12.66 -5.52 -14.94
CA PRO A 43 -13.73 -6.41 -15.36
C PRO A 43 -14.27 -6.01 -16.74
N GLU A 44 -14.57 -6.98 -17.60
CA GLU A 44 -15.02 -6.75 -18.99
C GLU A 44 -16.28 -5.87 -19.06
N ASN A 45 -17.19 -6.03 -18.11
CA ASN A 45 -18.42 -5.26 -18.02
C ASN A 45 -18.38 -4.26 -16.85
N LEU A 46 -17.69 -3.13 -17.05
CA LEU A 46 -17.55 -2.09 -16.04
C LEU A 46 -18.89 -1.58 -15.47
N ALA A 47 -19.99 -1.67 -16.23
CA ALA A 47 -21.30 -1.21 -15.77
C ALA A 47 -21.92 -2.08 -14.66
N GLN A 48 -21.40 -3.29 -14.45
CA GLN A 48 -21.89 -4.23 -13.44
C GLN A 48 -21.05 -4.25 -12.16
N TYR A 49 -19.89 -3.58 -12.15
CA TYR A 49 -18.97 -3.58 -11.03
C TYR A 49 -18.84 -2.17 -10.47
N THR A 50 -18.99 -2.04 -9.16
CA THR A 50 -18.70 -0.79 -8.44
C THR A 50 -17.26 -0.74 -7.95
N GLU A 51 -16.58 -1.88 -7.93
CA GLU A 51 -15.24 -2.05 -7.36
C GLU A 51 -14.42 -3.03 -8.20
N PHE A 52 -13.10 -2.84 -8.20
CA PHE A 52 -12.12 -3.72 -8.81
C PHE A 52 -10.97 -3.95 -7.83
N VAL A 53 -10.12 -4.93 -8.10
CA VAL A 53 -9.04 -5.31 -7.18
C VAL A 53 -7.71 -4.78 -7.69
N VAL A 54 -7.06 -3.94 -6.90
CA VAL A 54 -5.69 -3.44 -7.16
C VAL A 54 -4.81 -3.91 -6.00
N PRO A 55 -4.21 -5.10 -6.11
CA PRO A 55 -3.48 -5.71 -5.01
C PRO A 55 -2.10 -5.07 -4.89
N ILE A 56 -1.73 -4.65 -3.68
CA ILE A 56 -0.36 -4.25 -3.35
C ILE A 56 0.12 -4.96 -2.09
N CYS A 57 1.43 -5.12 -2.00
CA CYS A 57 2.07 -5.78 -0.87
C CYS A 57 3.20 -4.91 -0.37
N GLY A 58 3.32 -4.78 0.94
CA GLY A 58 4.31 -3.92 1.54
C GLY A 58 4.81 -4.39 2.88
N LEU A 59 5.83 -3.69 3.33
CA LEU A 59 6.50 -3.89 4.60
C LEU A 59 6.81 -2.50 5.14
N TYR A 60 6.51 -2.25 6.41
CA TYR A 60 7.06 -1.11 7.11
C TYR A 60 7.87 -1.56 8.31
N LEU A 61 8.89 -0.78 8.65
CA LEU A 61 9.65 -0.89 9.89
C LEU A 61 9.96 0.53 10.37
N VAL A 62 9.33 0.97 11.46
CA VAL A 62 9.43 2.36 11.94
C VAL A 62 9.74 2.40 13.43
N ASN A 63 10.29 3.51 13.90
CA ASN A 63 10.56 3.68 15.33
C ASN A 63 9.31 4.14 16.07
N ALA A 64 9.16 3.74 17.32
CA ALA A 64 8.06 4.24 18.17
C ALA A 64 8.09 5.75 18.39
N ALA A 65 9.26 6.38 18.30
CA ALA A 65 9.36 7.83 18.33
C ALA A 65 8.71 8.49 17.09
N ASP A 66 8.76 7.83 15.93
CA ASP A 66 8.27 8.38 14.66
C ASP A 66 6.74 8.40 14.64
N THR A 67 6.06 7.38 15.17
CA THR A 67 4.59 7.37 15.27
C THR A 67 4.04 8.29 16.33
N VAL A 68 4.84 8.67 17.33
CA VAL A 68 4.47 9.71 18.30
C VAL A 68 4.62 11.10 17.67
N ARG A 69 5.67 11.33 16.86
CA ARG A 69 5.90 12.60 16.16
C ARG A 69 4.93 12.82 15.00
N HIS A 70 4.60 11.74 14.29
CA HIS A 70 3.72 11.72 13.13
C HIS A 70 2.57 10.75 13.39
N PRO A 71 1.65 11.10 14.31
CA PRO A 71 0.50 10.25 14.60
C PRO A 71 -0.42 10.20 13.39
N GLY A 72 -0.86 9.00 13.04
CA GLY A 72 -1.79 8.81 11.93
C GLY A 72 -1.79 7.37 11.42
N PRO A 73 -2.80 7.01 10.61
CA PRO A 73 -2.81 5.73 9.93
C PRO A 73 -1.73 5.69 8.85
N LEU A 74 -1.52 4.50 8.29
CA LEU A 74 -0.85 4.35 7.01
C LEU A 74 -1.75 4.97 5.92
N VAL A 75 -1.19 5.80 5.05
CA VAL A 75 -1.92 6.53 4.01
C VAL A 75 -1.51 6.05 2.63
N LEU A 76 -2.47 5.61 1.84
CA LEU A 76 -2.31 5.35 0.41
C LEU A 76 -2.43 6.66 -0.37
N VAL A 77 -1.51 6.88 -1.29
CA VAL A 77 -1.52 8.00 -2.22
C VAL A 77 -1.41 7.44 -3.63
N VAL A 78 -2.42 7.73 -4.46
CA VAL A 78 -2.50 7.28 -5.84
C VAL A 78 -2.60 8.51 -6.73
N THR A 79 -1.72 8.65 -7.70
CA THR A 79 -1.71 9.76 -8.65
C THR A 79 -1.94 9.24 -10.05
N ASP A 80 -2.96 9.75 -10.75
CA ASP A 80 -3.16 9.51 -12.17
C ASP A 80 -2.07 10.23 -12.97
N ASN A 81 -1.33 9.50 -13.79
CA ASN A 81 -0.21 10.05 -14.56
C ASN A 81 -0.65 10.99 -15.68
N ALA A 82 -1.85 10.81 -16.23
CA ALA A 82 -2.36 11.63 -17.33
C ALA A 82 -2.94 12.96 -16.83
N SER A 83 -3.73 12.94 -15.76
CA SER A 83 -4.38 14.14 -15.22
C SER A 83 -3.57 14.83 -14.10
N GLY A 84 -2.64 14.12 -13.45
CA GLY A 84 -1.98 14.56 -12.23
C GLY A 84 -2.88 14.53 -10.99
N GLU A 85 -4.14 14.10 -11.12
CA GLU A 85 -5.08 14.03 -10.01
C GLU A 85 -4.59 13.03 -8.96
N THR A 86 -4.65 13.42 -7.69
CA THR A 86 -4.18 12.61 -6.57
C THR A 86 -5.32 12.23 -5.65
N TYR A 87 -5.46 10.93 -5.43
CA TYR A 87 -6.42 10.33 -4.53
C TYR A 87 -5.70 9.81 -3.28
N LYS A 88 -6.28 10.04 -2.09
CA LYS A 88 -5.69 9.63 -0.82
C LYS A 88 -6.68 8.88 0.05
N GLY A 89 -6.21 7.84 0.74
CA GLY A 89 -7.02 7.02 1.65
C GLY A 89 -6.22 6.56 2.86
N GLY A 90 -6.78 6.74 4.06
CA GLY A 90 -6.18 6.24 5.30
C GLY A 90 -6.60 4.81 5.58
N ILE A 91 -5.65 3.95 5.97
CA ILE A 91 -5.90 2.56 6.34
C ILE A 91 -6.15 2.52 7.84
N ILE A 92 -7.42 2.47 8.21
CA ILE A 92 -7.87 2.35 9.59
C ILE A 92 -8.34 0.91 9.75
N LYS A 93 -7.59 0.09 10.50
CA LYS A 93 -8.12 -1.19 10.98
C LYS A 93 -9.03 -0.88 12.16
N GLU A 94 -10.33 -0.94 11.96
CA GLU A 94 -11.29 -0.91 13.07
C GLU A 94 -11.09 -2.20 13.89
N ASP A 95 -10.79 -2.05 15.18
CA ASP A 95 -10.78 -3.18 16.11
C ASP A 95 -12.24 -3.51 16.48
N PRO A 96 -12.77 -4.68 16.08
CA PRO A 96 -14.16 -5.05 16.40
C PRO A 96 -14.38 -5.32 17.89
N ASN A 97 -13.33 -5.35 18.73
CA ASN A 97 -13.42 -5.65 20.15
C ASN A 97 -12.61 -4.65 21.01
N PRO A 98 -13.10 -3.41 21.21
CA PRO A 98 -12.36 -2.34 21.88
C PRO A 98 -12.16 -2.55 23.40
N THR A 99 -12.62 -3.66 23.98
CA THR A 99 -12.57 -3.88 25.44
C THR A 99 -11.21 -4.40 25.90
N ILE A 100 -10.16 -3.62 25.66
CA ILE A 100 -8.87 -3.81 26.35
C ILE A 100 -8.97 -3.05 27.68
N PRO A 101 -8.89 -3.70 28.85
CA PRO A 101 -8.85 -2.99 30.13
C PRO A 101 -7.68 -2.00 30.11
N GLN A 102 -7.93 -0.75 30.51
CA GLN A 102 -6.89 0.28 30.57
C GLN A 102 -5.69 -0.25 31.35
N PRO A 103 -4.50 -0.40 30.73
CA PRO A 103 -3.32 -0.79 31.47
C PRO A 103 -3.06 0.26 32.55
N GLN A 104 -2.83 -0.20 33.78
CA GLN A 104 -2.44 0.68 34.88
C GLN A 104 -1.25 1.53 34.42
N SER A 105 -1.34 2.86 34.64
CA SER A 105 -0.32 3.85 34.25
C SER A 105 1.01 3.57 34.95
N ARG A 106 1.79 2.63 34.41
CA ARG A 106 3.23 2.64 34.50
C ARG A 106 3.67 3.38 33.25
N SER A 107 4.14 4.61 33.40
CA SER A 107 4.85 5.31 32.33
C SER A 107 5.91 4.35 31.80
N PRO A 108 5.79 3.81 30.57
CA PRO A 108 6.84 3.00 30.02
C PRO A 108 8.07 3.91 30.00
N LYS A 109 9.21 3.45 30.53
CA LYS A 109 10.49 4.08 30.18
C LYS A 109 10.54 4.03 28.66
N ARG A 110 10.25 5.16 28.01
CA ARG A 110 10.22 5.30 26.55
C ARG A 110 11.62 5.01 26.05
N SER A 111 11.88 3.75 25.72
CA SER A 111 13.09 3.43 24.98
C SER A 111 12.84 3.91 23.56
N SER A 112 13.47 5.03 23.20
CA SER A 112 13.46 5.59 21.84
C SER A 112 14.05 4.64 20.79
N LYS A 113 14.55 3.46 21.21
CA LYS A 113 15.16 2.43 20.38
C LYS A 113 14.18 1.33 19.94
N GLN A 114 12.94 1.33 20.42
CA GLN A 114 11.98 0.31 20.02
C GLN A 114 11.45 0.59 18.61
N ALA A 115 11.60 -0.38 17.72
CA ALA A 115 11.02 -0.37 16.40
C ALA A 115 9.93 -1.43 16.30
N PHE A 116 8.97 -1.18 15.40
CA PHE A 116 7.94 -2.14 15.05
C PHE A 116 7.76 -2.13 13.55
N GLY A 117 7.42 -3.30 13.04
CA GLY A 117 7.20 -3.50 11.63
C GLY A 117 6.17 -4.59 11.40
N SER A 118 5.55 -4.53 10.25
CA SER A 118 4.59 -5.52 9.80
C SER A 118 4.57 -5.53 8.28
N TYR A 119 4.26 -6.69 7.72
CA TYR A 119 3.79 -6.77 6.36
C TYR A 119 2.35 -6.26 6.26
N PHE A 120 1.95 -5.89 5.05
CA PHE A 120 0.58 -5.56 4.71
C PHE A 120 0.28 -5.96 3.26
N ASN A 121 -0.93 -6.45 3.02
CA ASN A 121 -1.47 -6.75 1.70
C ASN A 121 -2.78 -5.99 1.59
N LEU A 122 -2.96 -5.18 0.55
CA LEU A 122 -4.08 -4.24 0.47
C LEU A 122 -4.73 -4.28 -0.89
N ASN A 123 -6.04 -4.09 -0.92
CA ASN A 123 -6.73 -3.65 -2.13
C ASN A 123 -6.73 -2.12 -2.20
N VAL A 124 -5.94 -1.50 -3.09
CA VAL A 124 -5.87 -0.02 -3.20
C VAL A 124 -7.25 0.59 -3.47
N ALA A 125 -8.07 -0.05 -4.31
CA ALA A 125 -9.39 0.43 -4.66
C ALA A 125 -10.40 0.41 -3.48
N ALA A 126 -10.13 -0.37 -2.43
CA ALA A 126 -10.97 -0.39 -1.22
C ALA A 126 -10.75 0.85 -0.33
N TYR A 127 -9.57 1.47 -0.42
CA TYR A 127 -9.20 2.63 0.41
C TYR A 127 -9.25 3.94 -0.35
N VAL A 128 -9.22 3.88 -1.68
CA VAL A 128 -9.09 5.04 -2.55
C VAL A 128 -10.11 4.92 -3.67
N LYS A 129 -10.96 5.95 -3.85
CA LYS A 129 -11.99 5.97 -4.89
C LYS A 129 -11.38 6.18 -6.27
N LEU A 130 -10.85 5.12 -6.86
CA LEU A 130 -10.28 5.13 -8.19
C LEU A 130 -11.38 5.04 -9.25
N PRO A 131 -11.29 5.80 -10.35
CA PRO A 131 -12.24 5.68 -11.44
C PRO A 131 -12.06 4.32 -12.13
N LEU A 132 -13.17 3.64 -12.41
CA LEU A 132 -13.18 2.35 -13.08
C LEU A 132 -12.94 2.53 -14.60
N ARG A 133 -11.70 2.83 -14.97
CA ARG A 133 -11.25 3.03 -16.36
C ARG A 133 -9.79 2.64 -16.53
N SER A 134 -9.37 2.41 -17.77
CA SER A 134 -7.95 2.20 -18.07
C SER A 134 -7.15 3.47 -17.80
N ALA A 135 -6.06 3.36 -17.05
CA ALA A 135 -5.20 4.47 -16.66
C ALA A 135 -3.84 3.97 -16.11
N CYS A 136 -2.89 4.89 -16.05
CA CYS A 136 -1.58 4.67 -15.43
C CYS A 136 -1.54 5.40 -14.10
N TYR A 137 -1.30 4.67 -13.02
CA TYR A 137 -1.24 5.22 -11.68
C TYR A 137 0.15 5.08 -11.09
N ARG A 138 0.62 6.15 -10.44
CA ARG A 138 1.72 6.10 -9.49
C ARG A 138 1.15 5.90 -8.09
N VAL A 139 1.60 4.84 -7.42
CA VAL A 139 1.12 4.48 -6.08
C VAL A 139 2.28 4.55 -5.10
N LYS A 140 2.04 5.16 -3.95
CA LYS A 140 2.94 5.17 -2.80
C LYS A 140 2.17 5.08 -1.49
N VAL A 141 2.88 4.73 -0.43
CA VAL A 141 2.37 4.71 0.94
C VAL A 141 3.19 5.66 1.82
N GLU A 142 2.49 6.38 2.69
CA GLU A 142 3.06 7.24 3.71
C GLU A 142 2.70 6.69 5.10
N TYR A 143 3.67 6.55 6.00
CA TYR A 143 3.42 6.12 7.39
C TYR A 143 4.50 6.63 8.34
N ALA A 144 4.09 7.17 9.49
CA ALA A 144 5.00 7.63 10.54
C ALA A 144 6.09 8.63 10.05
N GLY A 145 5.77 9.47 9.06
CA GLY A 145 6.73 10.40 8.45
C GLY A 145 7.69 9.77 7.42
N HIS A 146 7.56 8.47 7.15
CA HIS A 146 8.27 7.78 6.08
C HIS A 146 7.40 7.66 4.83
N GLN A 147 8.03 7.67 3.66
CA GLN A 147 7.40 7.42 2.37
C GLN A 147 7.99 6.15 1.74
N SER A 148 7.16 5.34 1.10
CA SER A 148 7.62 4.19 0.32
C SER A 148 8.30 4.59 -0.98
N ASN A 149 8.93 3.60 -1.64
CA ASN A 149 9.15 3.67 -3.07
C ASN A 149 7.81 3.85 -3.81
N GLU A 150 7.87 4.42 -5.00
CA GLU A 150 6.74 4.56 -5.90
C GLU A 150 6.66 3.34 -6.83
N VAL A 151 5.45 2.86 -7.09
CA VAL A 151 5.19 1.79 -8.05
C VAL A 151 4.21 2.27 -9.11
N ASN A 152 4.41 1.83 -10.35
CA ASN A 152 3.51 2.11 -11.46
C ASN A 152 2.57 0.93 -11.66
N ILE A 153 1.28 1.22 -11.73
CA ILE A 153 0.23 0.23 -12.00
C ILE A 153 -0.59 0.71 -13.19
N GLU A 154 -0.71 -0.13 -14.20
CA GLU A 154 -1.61 0.07 -15.32
C GLU A 154 -2.91 -0.69 -15.10
N THR A 155 -4.04 0.00 -15.17
CA THR A 155 -5.35 -0.66 -15.26
C THR A 155 -5.72 -0.83 -16.73
N VAL A 156 -6.08 -2.04 -17.15
CA VAL A 156 -6.41 -2.36 -18.56
C VAL A 156 -7.71 -3.15 -18.66
N GLN A 157 -8.56 -2.83 -19.64
CA GLN A 157 -9.77 -3.64 -19.93
C GLN A 157 -9.43 -4.99 -20.60
N GLN A 158 -8.31 -5.08 -21.33
CA GLN A 158 -7.78 -6.32 -21.89
C GLN A 158 -6.24 -6.31 -21.83
N PRO A 159 -5.59 -7.43 -21.45
CA PRO A 159 -4.13 -7.52 -21.48
C PRO A 159 -3.65 -7.48 -22.94
N GLY A 160 -2.96 -6.40 -23.34
CA GLY A 160 -2.40 -6.26 -24.69
C GLY A 160 -2.27 -4.82 -25.21
N GLU A 161 -2.91 -3.85 -24.58
CA GLU A 161 -2.86 -2.44 -24.99
C GLU A 161 -2.14 -1.60 -23.93
N ALA A 162 -0.84 -1.88 -23.71
CA ALA A 162 -0.02 -1.11 -22.78
C ALA A 162 0.17 0.33 -23.26
N LYS A 163 -0.29 1.30 -22.46
CA LYS A 163 -0.21 2.75 -22.71
C LYS A 163 0.70 3.48 -21.73
N CYS A 164 1.17 2.82 -20.67
CA CYS A 164 2.12 3.43 -19.75
C CYS A 164 3.53 3.41 -20.36
N GLY A 165 4.02 4.58 -20.79
CA GLY A 165 5.41 4.75 -21.17
C GLY A 165 6.38 4.49 -20.00
N PRO A 166 7.66 4.19 -20.29
CA PRO A 166 8.65 3.96 -19.24
C PRO A 166 8.80 5.19 -18.34
N SER A 167 9.05 4.93 -17.06
CA SER A 167 9.33 5.96 -16.05
C SER A 167 10.44 6.90 -16.52
N LEU A 168 10.24 8.22 -16.39
CA LEU A 168 11.24 9.26 -16.68
C LEU A 168 12.50 9.18 -15.78
N HIS A 169 12.59 8.21 -14.87
CA HIS A 169 13.75 7.97 -14.01
C HIS A 169 14.62 6.76 -14.41
N ASP A 170 14.37 6.14 -15.56
CA ASP A 170 15.24 5.11 -16.16
C ASP A 170 16.08 5.69 -17.33
N GLN A 171 16.74 6.84 -17.10
CA GLN A 171 17.81 7.37 -17.96
C GLN A 171 19.00 7.84 -17.11
#